data_AF-A0AAU1JKU9-F1
#
_entry.id   AF-A0AAU1JKU9-F1
#
_cell.length_a   1.000
_cell.length_b   1.000
_cell.length_c   1.000
_cell.angle_alpha   90.00
_cell.angle_beta   90.00
_cell.angle_gamma   90.00
#
_symmetry.space_group_name_H-M   'P 1'
#
loop_
_entity.id
_entity.type
_entity.pdbx_description
1 polymer ?
#
loop_
_entity_poly.entity_id
_entity_poly.type
_entity_poly.pdbx_seq_one_letter_code
_entity_poly.pdbx_strand_id
1 'polypeptide(L)'
;MTENAWTRWPSREALGREGVSRPRRLLAWAVRLLVIGVLLGGALTGGQVRGWALAGGAAGILLAAVAAWAFWRTTLAQRLWPSVALMAVLLGLAVGGQAAGFRVPALVIWCGCAVSSLERLPIAVAVPVTVVSLATFAAVNNDVWLTTAVTTAGLALAGYTLRLDAEARGSAQRLLTQERMARAAEAESAALAERARIAREIHDVLAHSLSAQLVHLEAARLLIERGADRETILERVVAARGMARDGLSETRQALSALRGEMSPLEDFLSEIVGTTGGAEVTVTGDRRQLSAEASQAVRRVAQEALTNVRKHAPGAKVLLTLDYGEREVTLDVRDSGGSPGELTGAGGGYGLLGMRERAELLGGSLRAEPDEEGFVVTLKVPA
;
A
#
# COMPACT_ATOMS: atom_id res chain seq x y z
N MET A 1 -29.09 -3.06 -19.20
CA MET A 1 -30.20 -2.13 -18.89
C MET A 1 -29.60 -0.75 -18.68
N THR A 2 -29.76 0.15 -19.64
CA THR A 2 -29.30 1.53 -19.51
C THR A 2 -30.11 2.19 -18.39
N GLU A 3 -29.46 2.48 -17.27
CA GLU A 3 -30.09 3.23 -16.17
C GLU A 3 -30.60 4.56 -16.73
N ASN A 4 -31.92 4.77 -16.70
CA ASN A 4 -32.53 5.98 -17.25
C ASN A 4 -32.12 7.19 -16.37
N ALA A 5 -31.39 8.13 -16.95
CA ALA A 5 -30.86 9.30 -16.25
C ALA A 5 -31.96 10.13 -15.53
N TRP A 6 -33.19 10.04 -16.02
CA TRP A 6 -34.35 10.75 -15.49
C TRP A 6 -34.82 10.23 -14.12
N THR A 7 -34.75 8.92 -13.89
CA THR A 7 -35.22 8.28 -12.65
C THR A 7 -34.10 7.96 -11.67
N ARG A 8 -32.84 8.16 -12.09
CA ARG A 8 -31.65 7.90 -11.27
C ARG A 8 -31.57 8.89 -10.10
N TRP A 9 -31.46 8.34 -8.90
CA TRP A 9 -31.14 9.12 -7.70
C TRP A 9 -29.68 9.57 -7.73
N PRO A 10 -29.33 10.77 -7.24
CA PRO A 10 -27.94 11.14 -6.99
C PRO A 10 -27.22 10.07 -6.15
N SER A 11 -25.93 9.84 -6.38
CA SER A 11 -25.21 8.80 -5.62
C SER A 11 -25.19 9.10 -4.12
N ARG A 12 -25.10 8.06 -3.26
CA ARG A 12 -24.93 8.29 -1.81
C ARG A 12 -23.64 9.04 -1.52
N GLU A 13 -22.59 8.79 -2.29
CA GLU A 13 -21.34 9.53 -2.23
C GLU A 13 -21.54 11.03 -2.55
N ALA A 14 -22.37 11.36 -3.55
CA ALA A 14 -22.73 12.73 -3.89
C ALA A 14 -23.55 13.43 -2.79
N LEU A 15 -24.44 12.70 -2.11
CA LEU A 15 -25.33 13.24 -1.07
C LEU A 15 -24.69 13.27 0.33
N GLY A 16 -23.63 12.47 0.53
CA GLY A 16 -22.91 12.29 1.77
C GLY A 16 -22.00 13.46 2.13
N ARG A 17 -21.45 13.43 3.35
CA ARG A 17 -20.46 14.41 3.83
C ARG A 17 -19.05 13.82 3.93
N GLU A 18 -18.86 12.62 3.40
CA GLU A 18 -17.55 11.97 3.38
C GLU A 18 -16.59 12.77 2.50
N GLY A 19 -15.36 12.96 2.96
CA GLY A 19 -14.36 13.78 2.24
C GLY A 19 -14.53 15.31 2.32
N VAL A 20 -15.53 15.84 3.03
CA VAL A 20 -15.69 17.31 3.15
C VAL A 20 -14.65 17.92 4.10
N SER A 21 -13.89 18.88 3.58
CA SER A 21 -12.85 19.59 4.33
C SER A 21 -13.42 20.33 5.56
N ARG A 22 -12.60 20.46 6.61
CA ARG A 22 -12.96 21.21 7.84
C ARG A 22 -13.48 22.64 7.56
N PRO A 23 -12.84 23.48 6.71
CA PRO A 23 -13.36 24.82 6.44
C PRO A 23 -14.74 24.82 5.77
N ARG A 24 -15.01 23.88 4.86
CA ARG A 24 -16.34 23.74 4.25
C ARG A 24 -17.41 23.35 5.26
N ARG A 25 -17.08 22.51 6.25
CA ARG A 25 -17.99 22.17 7.35
C ARG A 25 -18.32 23.38 8.22
N LEU A 26 -17.32 24.19 8.56
CA LEU A 26 -17.52 25.43 9.32
C LEU A 26 -18.36 26.44 8.54
N LEU A 27 -18.08 26.63 7.25
CA LEU A 27 -18.88 27.48 6.38
C LEU A 27 -20.34 27.01 6.31
N ALA A 28 -20.59 25.71 6.15
CA ALA A 28 -21.94 25.16 6.14
C ALA A 28 -22.69 25.38 7.47
N TRP A 29 -21.99 25.30 8.61
CA TRP A 29 -22.55 25.66 9.91
C TRP A 29 -22.88 27.15 10.01
N ALA A 30 -21.97 28.03 9.58
CA ALA A 30 -22.18 29.47 9.57
C ALA A 30 -23.39 29.86 8.69
N VAL A 31 -23.51 29.27 7.49
CA VAL A 31 -24.66 29.49 6.60
C VAL A 31 -25.97 29.04 7.25
N ARG A 32 -25.99 27.89 7.96
CA ARG A 32 -27.20 27.45 8.67
C ARG A 32 -27.59 28.41 9.80
N LEU A 33 -26.63 28.86 10.59
CA LEU A 33 -26.88 29.84 11.65
C LEU A 33 -27.39 31.15 11.08
N LEU A 34 -26.83 31.62 9.95
CA LEU A 34 -27.31 32.79 9.24
C LEU A 34 -28.75 32.61 8.75
N VAL A 35 -29.08 31.49 8.10
CA VAL A 35 -30.43 31.21 7.61
C VAL A 35 -31.43 31.15 8.77
N ILE A 36 -31.10 30.47 9.87
CA ILE A 36 -31.95 30.42 11.08
C ILE A 36 -32.13 31.84 11.66
N GLY A 37 -31.07 32.64 11.71
CA GLY A 37 -31.12 34.03 12.15
C GLY A 37 -32.04 34.90 11.28
N VAL A 38 -31.98 34.74 9.95
CA VAL A 38 -32.87 35.43 9.00
C VAL A 38 -34.33 34.99 9.17
N LEU A 39 -34.58 33.69 9.36
CA LEU A 39 -35.92 33.16 9.61
C LEU A 39 -36.53 33.75 10.89
N LEU A 40 -35.77 33.74 11.99
CA LEU A 40 -36.21 34.27 13.28
C LEU A 40 -36.38 35.80 13.23
N GLY A 41 -35.41 36.53 12.67
CA GLY A 41 -35.47 37.98 12.53
C GLY A 41 -36.63 38.44 11.64
N GLY A 42 -36.87 37.75 10.52
CA GLY A 42 -37.99 38.00 9.63
C GLY A 42 -39.35 37.73 10.29
N ALA A 43 -39.44 36.70 11.14
CA ALA A 43 -40.65 36.43 11.91
C ALA A 43 -40.92 37.48 12.99
N LEU A 44 -39.88 38.09 13.56
CA LEU A 44 -39.99 39.12 14.61
C LEU A 44 -40.26 40.54 14.07
N THR A 45 -39.81 40.83 12.85
CA THR A 45 -39.89 42.18 12.24
C THR A 45 -41.12 42.41 11.36
N GLY A 46 -41.86 41.35 11.00
CA GLY A 46 -43.16 41.44 10.34
C GLY A 46 -44.20 42.10 11.25
N GLY A 47 -44.29 43.43 11.21
CA GLY A 47 -44.95 44.31 12.18
C GLY A 47 -46.47 44.18 12.39
N GLN A 48 -47.10 43.05 12.07
CA GLN A 48 -48.54 42.82 12.24
C GLN A 48 -48.90 41.68 13.22
N VAL A 49 -47.91 40.95 13.74
CA VAL A 49 -48.15 39.70 14.48
C VAL A 49 -47.82 39.87 15.96
N ARG A 50 -48.84 39.92 16.83
CA ARG A 50 -48.69 40.01 18.30
C ARG A 50 -49.35 38.82 19.00
N GLY A 51 -48.82 38.42 20.16
CA GLY A 51 -49.39 37.35 21.00
C GLY A 51 -49.18 35.93 20.45
N TRP A 52 -50.21 35.08 20.51
CA TRP A 52 -50.17 33.67 20.10
C TRP A 52 -49.69 33.42 18.68
N ALA A 53 -49.83 34.39 17.78
CA ALA A 53 -49.39 34.25 16.41
C ALA A 53 -47.85 34.20 16.27
N LEU A 54 -47.08 34.84 17.17
CA LEU A 54 -45.61 34.68 17.24
C LEU A 54 -45.22 33.26 17.68
N ALA A 55 -45.94 32.70 18.66
CA ALA A 55 -45.75 31.32 19.10
C ALA A 55 -46.07 30.33 17.96
N GLY A 56 -47.12 30.60 17.18
CA GLY A 56 -47.45 29.86 15.96
C GLY A 56 -46.35 29.94 14.90
N GLY A 57 -45.78 31.13 14.66
CA GLY A 57 -44.65 31.32 13.75
C GLY A 57 -43.39 30.54 14.18
N ALA A 58 -43.05 30.60 15.47
CA ALA A 58 -41.92 29.83 16.02
C ALA A 58 -42.14 28.31 15.91
N ALA A 59 -43.35 27.83 16.19
CA ALA A 59 -43.72 26.43 16.01
C ALA A 59 -43.64 26.01 14.53
N GLY A 60 -44.08 26.87 13.60
CA GLY A 60 -43.97 26.66 12.15
C GLY A 60 -42.51 26.55 11.69
N ILE A 61 -41.61 27.41 12.19
CA ILE A 61 -40.17 27.35 11.88
C ILE A 61 -39.55 26.05 12.43
N LEU A 62 -39.90 25.66 13.65
CA LEU A 62 -39.42 24.40 14.24
C LEU A 62 -39.90 23.19 13.43
N LEU A 63 -41.18 23.17 13.02
CA LEU A 63 -41.73 22.11 12.19
C LEU A 63 -41.05 22.06 10.82
N ALA A 64 -40.78 23.21 10.20
CA ALA A 64 -40.04 23.29 8.94
C ALA A 64 -38.60 22.77 9.09
N ALA A 65 -37.91 23.10 10.19
CA ALA A 65 -36.57 22.60 10.47
C ALA A 65 -36.56 21.06 10.66
N VAL A 66 -37.54 20.52 11.39
CA VAL A 66 -37.70 19.07 11.57
C VAL A 66 -38.03 18.37 10.24
N ALA A 67 -38.93 18.94 9.44
CA ALA A 67 -39.29 18.41 8.13
C ALA A 67 -38.10 18.43 7.15
N ALA A 68 -37.32 19.51 7.13
CA ALA A 68 -36.10 19.61 6.32
C ALA A 68 -35.02 18.60 6.78
N TRP A 69 -34.86 18.43 8.09
CA TRP A 69 -33.95 17.42 8.64
C TRP A 69 -34.39 15.99 8.29
N ALA A 70 -35.68 15.69 8.41
CA ALA A 70 -36.25 14.42 8.02
C ALA A 70 -36.05 14.18 6.52
N PHE A 71 -36.26 15.20 5.68
CA PHE A 71 -36.04 15.15 4.24
C PHE A 71 -34.58 14.82 3.92
N TRP A 72 -33.63 15.42 4.63
CA TRP A 72 -32.22 15.08 4.51
C TRP A 72 -31.94 13.60 4.82
N ARG A 73 -32.56 13.03 5.85
CA ARG A 73 -32.39 11.61 6.18
C ARG A 73 -33.06 10.67 5.17
N THR A 74 -34.28 10.98 4.74
CA THR A 74 -35.02 10.12 3.79
C THR A 74 -34.38 10.13 2.40
N THR A 75 -33.81 11.26 1.99
CA THR A 75 -33.07 11.38 0.72
C THR A 75 -31.74 10.63 0.75
N LEU A 76 -31.02 10.63 1.87
CA LEU A 76 -29.83 9.77 2.07
C LEU A 76 -30.19 8.28 2.03
N ALA A 77 -31.34 7.92 2.59
CA ALA A 77 -31.89 6.56 2.52
C ALA A 77 -32.55 6.23 1.17
N GLN A 78 -32.59 7.17 0.21
CA GLN A 78 -33.19 7.02 -1.12
C GLN A 78 -34.67 6.61 -1.09
N ARG A 79 -35.42 7.05 -0.07
CA ARG A 79 -36.87 6.80 0.05
C ARG A 79 -37.65 7.91 -0.63
N LEU A 80 -38.14 7.64 -1.84
CA LEU A 80 -38.82 8.65 -2.68
C LEU A 80 -40.09 9.20 -2.02
N TRP A 81 -41.07 8.35 -1.70
CA TRP A 81 -42.38 8.78 -1.20
C TRP A 81 -42.33 9.61 0.08
N PRO A 82 -41.59 9.21 1.14
CA PRO A 82 -41.42 10.05 2.32
C PRO A 82 -40.78 11.41 2.00
N SER A 83 -39.81 11.45 1.09
CA SER A 83 -39.13 12.69 0.71
C SER A 83 -40.07 13.64 -0.04
N VAL A 84 -40.93 13.13 -0.93
CA VAL A 84 -41.95 13.92 -1.63
C VAL A 84 -43.01 14.42 -0.65
N ALA A 85 -43.47 13.59 0.29
CA ALA A 85 -44.42 13.99 1.32
C ALA A 85 -43.89 15.12 2.20
N LEU A 86 -42.63 15.02 2.65
CA LEU A 86 -41.97 16.07 3.44
C LEU A 86 -41.80 17.37 2.66
N MET A 87 -41.54 17.29 1.36
CA MET A 87 -41.49 18.47 0.49
C MET A 87 -42.86 19.14 0.36
N ALA A 88 -43.93 18.35 0.23
CA ALA A 88 -45.29 18.87 0.22
C ALA A 88 -45.64 19.56 1.56
N VAL A 89 -45.21 19.01 2.70
CA VAL A 89 -45.37 19.64 4.02
C VAL A 89 -44.63 20.98 4.09
N LEU A 90 -43.37 21.04 3.62
CA LEU A 90 -42.60 22.29 3.59
C LEU A 90 -43.27 23.36 2.71
N LEU A 91 -43.77 22.97 1.53
CA LEU A 91 -44.51 23.88 0.65
C LEU A 91 -45.81 24.37 1.28
N GLY A 92 -46.55 23.49 1.96
CA GLY A 92 -47.74 23.86 2.73
C GLY A 92 -47.43 24.85 3.85
N LEU A 93 -46.32 24.67 4.56
CA LEU A 93 -45.85 25.61 5.58
C LEU A 93 -45.45 26.97 5.00
N ALA A 94 -44.84 27.00 3.81
CA ALA A 94 -44.53 28.25 3.12
C ALA A 94 -45.81 29.02 2.75
N VAL A 95 -46.78 28.35 2.13
CA VAL A 95 -48.08 28.96 1.76
C VAL A 95 -48.84 29.44 2.99
N GLY A 96 -48.94 28.62 4.03
CA GLY A 96 -49.61 28.98 5.28
C GLY A 96 -48.92 30.13 6.02
N GLY A 97 -47.58 30.12 6.05
CA GLY A 97 -46.78 31.20 6.63
C GLY A 97 -46.98 32.53 5.91
N GLN A 98 -46.98 32.50 4.57
CA GLN A 98 -47.23 33.69 3.75
C GLN A 98 -48.64 34.27 4.00
N ALA A 99 -49.67 33.40 4.05
CA ALA A 99 -51.03 33.82 4.36
C ALA A 99 -51.18 34.42 5.78
N ALA A 100 -50.39 33.93 6.73
CA ALA A 100 -50.32 34.44 8.09
C ALA A 100 -49.41 35.69 8.25
N GLY A 101 -48.83 36.20 7.15
CA GLY A 101 -47.99 37.41 7.15
C GLY A 101 -46.49 37.18 7.38
N PHE A 102 -46.04 35.93 7.53
CA PHE A 102 -44.62 35.56 7.69
C PHE A 102 -43.90 35.48 6.34
N ARG A 103 -43.73 36.62 5.68
CA ARG A 103 -43.20 36.69 4.31
C ARG A 103 -41.76 36.18 4.16
N VAL A 104 -40.86 36.62 5.03
CA VAL A 104 -39.44 36.24 4.96
C VAL A 104 -39.25 34.73 5.23
N PRO A 105 -39.88 34.13 6.26
CA PRO A 105 -39.84 32.69 6.44
C PRO A 105 -40.39 31.88 5.27
N ALA A 106 -41.54 32.29 4.70
CA ALA A 106 -42.13 31.62 3.55
C ALA A 106 -41.20 31.65 2.32
N LEU A 107 -40.59 32.81 2.04
CA LEU A 107 -39.60 32.99 0.97
C LEU A 107 -38.44 31.99 1.11
N VAL A 108 -37.82 31.94 2.29
CA VAL A 108 -36.66 31.08 2.55
C VAL A 108 -37.03 29.60 2.40
N ILE A 109 -38.24 29.20 2.82
CA ILE A 109 -38.71 27.81 2.65
C ILE A 109 -38.89 27.49 1.16
N TRP A 110 -39.55 28.34 0.36
CA TRP A 110 -39.70 28.13 -1.09
C TRP A 110 -38.35 28.03 -1.81
N CYS A 111 -37.42 28.94 -1.50
CA CYS A 111 -36.07 28.92 -2.07
C CYS A 111 -35.34 27.62 -1.69
N GLY A 112 -35.42 27.23 -0.42
CA GLY A 112 -34.83 26.00 0.09
C GLY A 112 -35.41 24.75 -0.58
N CYS A 113 -36.72 24.68 -0.76
CA CYS A 113 -37.41 23.59 -1.46
C CYS A 113 -36.93 23.48 -2.91
N ALA A 114 -36.92 24.57 -3.66
CA ALA A 114 -36.52 24.61 -5.07
C ALA A 114 -35.07 24.15 -5.29
N VAL A 115 -34.15 24.57 -4.42
CA VAL A 115 -32.74 24.17 -4.50
C VAL A 115 -32.56 22.71 -4.06
N SER A 116 -33.17 22.33 -2.93
CA SER A 116 -32.99 21.01 -2.34
C SER A 116 -33.62 19.88 -3.17
N SER A 117 -34.71 20.16 -3.90
CA SER A 117 -35.31 19.21 -4.83
C SER A 117 -34.38 18.87 -5.99
N LEU A 118 -33.75 19.87 -6.61
CA LEU A 118 -32.77 19.68 -7.70
C LEU A 118 -31.52 18.93 -7.25
N GLU A 119 -30.99 19.28 -6.07
CA GLU A 119 -29.79 18.67 -5.51
C GLU A 119 -30.02 17.19 -5.15
N ARG A 120 -31.18 16.84 -4.58
CA ARG A 120 -31.35 15.57 -3.85
C ARG A 120 -32.33 14.57 -4.44
N LEU A 121 -33.26 15.00 -5.28
CA LEU A 121 -34.26 14.11 -5.88
C LEU A 121 -33.85 13.68 -7.30
N PRO A 122 -34.41 12.55 -7.81
CA PRO A 122 -34.30 12.18 -9.21
C PRO A 122 -34.87 13.29 -10.11
N ILE A 123 -34.29 13.51 -11.30
CA ILE A 123 -34.66 14.63 -12.20
C ILE A 123 -36.16 14.63 -12.49
N ALA A 124 -36.74 13.45 -12.73
CA ALA A 124 -38.16 13.27 -13.01
C ALA A 124 -39.09 13.83 -11.91
N VAL A 125 -38.64 13.87 -10.65
CA VAL A 125 -39.42 14.39 -9.52
C VAL A 125 -38.91 15.77 -9.09
N ALA A 126 -37.60 16.00 -9.17
CA ALA A 126 -36.96 17.25 -8.85
C ALA A 126 -37.52 18.42 -9.68
N VAL A 127 -37.64 18.24 -11.00
CA VAL A 127 -38.11 19.30 -11.91
C VAL A 127 -39.56 19.72 -11.57
N PRO A 128 -40.56 18.81 -11.52
CA PRO A 128 -41.91 19.19 -11.12
C PRO A 128 -41.99 19.88 -9.75
N VAL A 129 -41.29 19.35 -8.74
CA VAL A 129 -41.27 19.94 -7.39
C VAL A 129 -40.69 21.36 -7.41
N THR A 130 -39.62 21.56 -8.17
CA THR A 130 -38.96 22.88 -8.31
C THR A 130 -39.90 23.86 -9.01
N VAL A 131 -40.55 23.42 -10.09
CA VAL A 131 -41.55 24.22 -10.81
C VAL A 131 -42.71 24.60 -9.89
N VAL A 132 -43.25 23.66 -9.11
CA VAL A 132 -44.33 23.95 -8.15
C VAL A 132 -43.86 24.92 -7.07
N SER A 133 -42.65 24.74 -6.54
CA SER A 133 -42.07 25.64 -5.52
C SER A 133 -41.93 27.07 -6.03
N LEU A 134 -41.43 27.23 -7.25
CA LEU A 134 -41.21 28.52 -7.88
C LEU A 134 -42.51 29.17 -8.35
N ALA A 135 -43.46 28.38 -8.87
CA ALA A 135 -44.78 28.87 -9.30
C ALA A 135 -45.62 29.33 -8.11
N THR A 136 -45.61 28.59 -6.99
CA THR A 136 -46.30 29.00 -5.77
C THR A 136 -45.68 30.25 -5.15
N PHE A 137 -44.34 30.36 -5.17
CA PHE A 137 -43.66 31.60 -4.81
C PHE A 137 -44.10 32.78 -5.70
N ALA A 138 -44.04 32.62 -7.04
CA ALA A 138 -44.40 33.67 -7.99
C ALA A 138 -45.87 34.09 -7.91
N ALA A 139 -46.79 33.16 -7.61
CA ALA A 139 -48.22 33.45 -7.49
C ALA A 139 -48.58 34.29 -6.26
N VAL A 140 -47.77 34.23 -5.21
CA VAL A 140 -48.04 34.95 -3.94
C VAL A 140 -47.09 36.13 -3.72
N ASN A 141 -46.06 36.26 -4.56
CA ASN A 141 -45.15 37.40 -4.52
C ASN A 141 -45.72 38.58 -5.30
N ASN A 142 -45.90 39.72 -4.63
CA ASN A 142 -46.41 40.96 -5.24
C ASN A 142 -45.28 41.91 -5.71
N ASP A 143 -44.03 41.43 -5.77
CA ASP A 143 -42.91 42.24 -6.25
C ASP A 143 -42.94 42.42 -7.78
N VAL A 144 -42.01 43.24 -8.29
CA VAL A 144 -41.79 43.43 -9.72
C VAL A 144 -41.54 42.08 -10.42
N TRP A 145 -42.23 41.81 -11.53
CA TRP A 145 -42.11 40.55 -12.27
C TRP A 145 -40.65 40.19 -12.61
N LEU A 146 -39.81 41.20 -12.88
CA LEU A 146 -38.39 41.04 -13.19
C LEU A 146 -37.58 40.50 -12.00
N THR A 147 -37.83 41.00 -10.78
CA THR A 147 -37.09 40.51 -9.59
C THR A 147 -37.46 39.06 -9.30
N THR A 148 -38.76 38.72 -9.40
CA THR A 148 -39.25 37.34 -9.26
C THR A 148 -38.65 36.42 -10.31
N ALA A 149 -38.55 36.86 -11.57
CA ALA A 149 -37.94 36.08 -12.65
C ALA A 149 -36.43 35.84 -12.41
N VAL A 150 -35.69 36.89 -12.02
CA VAL A 150 -34.25 36.79 -11.74
C VAL A 150 -33.97 35.88 -10.54
N THR A 151 -34.73 36.00 -9.45
CA THR A 151 -34.56 35.11 -8.28
C THR A 151 -34.88 33.66 -8.62
N THR A 152 -35.92 33.43 -9.41
CA THR A 152 -36.35 32.10 -9.85
C THR A 152 -35.27 31.43 -10.71
N ALA A 153 -34.74 32.15 -11.69
CA ALA A 153 -33.65 31.67 -12.54
C ALA A 153 -32.37 31.41 -11.73
N GLY A 154 -32.01 32.32 -10.80
CA GLY A 154 -30.85 32.16 -9.92
C GLY A 154 -30.94 30.93 -9.02
N LEU A 155 -32.10 30.64 -8.44
CA LEU A 155 -32.32 29.48 -7.58
C LEU A 155 -32.29 28.16 -8.36
N ALA A 156 -32.89 28.13 -9.54
CA ALA A 156 -32.82 26.97 -10.42
C ALA A 156 -31.37 26.67 -10.84
N LEU A 157 -30.62 27.72 -11.21
CA LEU A 157 -29.20 27.60 -11.54
C LEU A 157 -28.36 27.16 -10.34
N ALA A 158 -28.64 27.69 -9.14
CA ALA A 158 -27.98 27.27 -7.91
C ALA A 158 -28.23 25.79 -7.59
N GLY A 159 -29.48 25.32 -7.69
CA GLY A 159 -29.81 23.91 -7.49
C GLY A 159 -29.14 23.00 -8.52
N TYR A 160 -29.09 23.42 -9.78
CA TYR A 160 -28.44 22.67 -10.85
C TYR A 160 -26.91 22.60 -10.68
N THR A 161 -26.27 23.71 -10.33
CA THR A 161 -24.80 23.75 -10.09
C THR A 161 -24.40 22.91 -8.88
N LEU A 162 -25.17 22.95 -7.78
CA LEU A 162 -24.96 22.09 -6.62
C LEU A 162 -25.11 20.60 -6.97
N ARG A 163 -26.09 20.26 -7.82
CA ARG A 163 -26.27 18.89 -8.31
C ARG A 163 -25.06 18.43 -9.12
N LEU A 164 -24.58 19.23 -10.07
CA LEU A 164 -23.42 18.89 -10.90
C LEU A 164 -22.16 18.68 -10.06
N ASP A 165 -21.92 19.56 -9.09
CA ASP A 165 -20.79 19.45 -8.17
C ASP A 165 -20.90 18.21 -7.26
N ALA A 166 -22.11 17.86 -6.80
CA ALA A 166 -22.34 16.62 -6.06
C ALA A 166 -22.07 15.37 -6.93
N GLU A 167 -22.57 15.35 -8.16
CA GLU A 167 -22.35 14.24 -9.11
C GLU A 167 -20.85 14.08 -9.45
N ALA A 168 -20.14 15.19 -9.69
CA ALA A 168 -18.70 15.20 -9.97
C ALA A 168 -17.87 14.68 -8.77
N ARG A 169 -18.26 15.02 -7.54
CA ARG A 169 -17.59 14.47 -6.34
C ARG A 169 -17.84 12.99 -6.18
N GLY A 170 -19.08 12.55 -6.42
CA GLY A 170 -19.44 11.14 -6.36
C GLY A 170 -18.67 10.30 -7.37
N SER A 171 -18.52 10.77 -8.61
CA SER A 171 -17.74 10.08 -9.64
C SER A 171 -16.24 10.05 -9.31
N ALA A 172 -15.67 11.16 -8.85
CA ALA A 172 -14.27 11.22 -8.42
C ALA A 172 -13.96 10.26 -7.27
N GLN A 173 -14.83 10.19 -6.25
CA GLN A 173 -14.63 9.29 -5.12
C GLN A 173 -14.75 7.81 -5.50
N ARG A 174 -15.66 7.49 -6.43
CA ARG A 174 -15.76 6.13 -7.01
C ARG A 174 -14.50 5.76 -7.77
N LEU A 175 -13.98 6.65 -8.60
CA LEU A 175 -12.75 6.42 -9.35
C LEU A 175 -11.56 6.20 -8.42
N LEU A 176 -11.40 7.03 -7.39
CA LEU A 176 -10.35 6.86 -6.39
C LEU A 176 -10.46 5.54 -5.63
N THR A 177 -11.69 5.10 -5.32
CA THR A 177 -11.91 3.81 -4.65
C THR A 177 -11.56 2.66 -5.59
N GLN A 178 -11.99 2.73 -6.85
CA GLN A 178 -11.64 1.74 -7.87
C GLN A 178 -10.13 1.66 -8.09
N GLU A 179 -9.44 2.81 -8.19
CA GLU A 179 -7.99 2.87 -8.34
C GLU A 179 -7.28 2.23 -7.15
N ARG A 180 -7.73 2.52 -5.91
CA ARG A 180 -7.15 1.89 -4.71
C ARG A 180 -7.33 0.38 -4.70
N MET A 181 -8.51 -0.11 -5.10
CA MET A 181 -8.78 -1.54 -5.19
C MET A 181 -7.93 -2.19 -6.29
N ALA A 182 -7.77 -1.53 -7.44
CA ALA A 182 -6.92 -2.00 -8.54
C ALA A 182 -5.45 -2.09 -8.11
N ARG A 183 -4.90 -1.04 -7.48
CA ARG A 183 -3.53 -1.03 -6.95
C ARG A 183 -3.31 -2.12 -5.90
N ALA A 184 -4.29 -2.37 -5.04
CA ALA A 184 -4.22 -3.44 -4.04
C ALA A 184 -4.18 -4.82 -4.72
N ALA A 185 -5.02 -5.05 -5.73
CA ALA A 185 -5.04 -6.30 -6.49
C ALA A 185 -3.75 -6.51 -7.31
N GLU A 186 -3.20 -5.45 -7.91
CA GLU A 186 -1.90 -5.48 -8.59
C GLU A 186 -0.77 -5.85 -7.63
N ALA A 187 -0.73 -5.25 -6.44
CA ALA A 187 0.26 -5.56 -5.42
C ALA A 187 0.16 -7.02 -4.93
N GLU A 188 -1.05 -7.54 -4.72
CA GLU A 188 -1.28 -8.94 -4.36
C GLU A 188 -0.85 -9.90 -5.48
N SER A 189 -1.19 -9.58 -6.72
CA SER A 189 -0.79 -10.37 -7.89
C SER A 189 0.73 -10.40 -8.06
N ALA A 190 1.40 -9.25 -7.91
CA ALA A 190 2.86 -9.16 -7.94
C ALA A 190 3.50 -10.00 -6.82
N ALA A 191 2.95 -9.96 -5.60
CA ALA A 191 3.44 -10.77 -4.49
C ALA A 191 3.27 -12.29 -4.74
N LEU A 192 2.17 -12.71 -5.36
CA LEU A 192 1.94 -14.11 -5.73
C LEU A 192 2.87 -14.56 -6.86
N ALA A 193 3.07 -13.72 -7.87
CA ALA A 193 3.99 -13.99 -8.97
C ALA A 193 5.42 -14.16 -8.46
N GLU A 194 5.82 -13.30 -7.52
CA GLU A 194 7.11 -13.38 -6.86
C GLU A 194 7.27 -14.69 -6.06
N ARG A 195 6.29 -15.04 -5.21
CA ARG A 195 6.27 -16.33 -4.51
C ARG A 195 6.39 -17.54 -5.45
N ALA A 196 5.72 -17.50 -6.61
CA ALA A 196 5.79 -18.55 -7.61
C ALA A 196 7.14 -18.61 -8.35
N ARG A 197 7.80 -17.46 -8.55
CA ARG A 197 9.18 -17.40 -9.07
C ARG A 197 10.14 -18.06 -8.08
N ILE A 198 10.06 -17.70 -6.81
CA ILE A 198 10.91 -18.24 -5.74
C ILE A 198 10.71 -19.75 -5.57
N ALA A 199 9.46 -20.22 -5.56
CA ALA A 199 9.18 -21.64 -5.43
C ALA A 199 9.82 -22.45 -6.57
N ARG A 200 9.85 -21.91 -7.80
CA ARG A 200 10.55 -22.52 -8.93
C ARG A 200 12.06 -22.52 -8.74
N GLU A 201 12.64 -21.39 -8.34
CA GLU A 201 14.08 -21.30 -8.11
C GLU A 201 14.56 -22.27 -7.01
N ILE A 202 13.82 -22.38 -5.90
CA ILE A 202 14.08 -23.38 -4.86
C ILE A 202 13.93 -24.80 -5.42
N HIS A 203 12.87 -25.06 -6.20
CA HIS A 203 12.65 -26.37 -6.80
C HIS A 203 13.78 -26.76 -7.76
N ASP A 204 14.29 -25.83 -8.56
CA ASP A 204 15.37 -26.07 -9.53
C ASP A 204 16.69 -26.40 -8.81
N VAL A 205 17.04 -25.65 -7.75
CA VAL A 205 18.22 -25.93 -6.92
C VAL A 205 18.12 -27.30 -6.25
N LEU A 206 16.95 -27.62 -5.67
CA LEU A 206 16.71 -28.91 -5.03
C LEU A 206 16.74 -30.06 -6.05
N ALA A 207 16.09 -29.91 -7.20
CA ALA A 207 16.07 -30.93 -8.24
C ALA A 207 17.47 -31.22 -8.79
N HIS A 208 18.28 -30.18 -9.01
CA HIS A 208 19.65 -30.31 -9.51
C HIS A 208 20.56 -31.03 -8.49
N SER A 209 20.55 -30.57 -7.23
CA SER A 209 21.39 -31.15 -6.16
C SER A 209 21.02 -32.61 -5.87
N LEU A 210 19.72 -32.94 -5.80
CA LEU A 210 19.26 -34.30 -5.58
C LEU A 210 19.61 -35.22 -6.75
N SER A 211 19.48 -34.75 -7.99
CA SER A 211 19.84 -35.53 -9.18
C SER A 211 21.34 -35.85 -9.20
N ALA A 212 22.19 -34.86 -8.93
CA ALA A 212 23.64 -35.07 -8.84
C ALA A 212 24.00 -36.03 -7.70
N GLN A 213 23.35 -35.90 -6.54
CA GLN A 213 23.55 -36.80 -5.40
C GLN A 213 23.19 -38.25 -5.75
N LEU A 214 22.06 -38.48 -6.44
CA LEU A 214 21.65 -39.81 -6.91
C LEU A 214 22.69 -40.42 -7.86
N VAL A 215 23.23 -39.64 -8.79
CA VAL A 215 24.28 -40.12 -9.73
C VAL A 215 25.54 -40.56 -8.98
N HIS A 216 25.99 -39.79 -7.97
CA HIS A 216 27.17 -40.16 -7.18
C HIS A 216 26.95 -41.40 -6.30
N LEU A 217 25.76 -41.56 -5.73
CA LEU A 217 25.40 -42.76 -4.96
C LEU A 217 25.29 -44.00 -5.86
N GLU A 218 24.73 -43.85 -7.07
CA GLU A 218 24.67 -44.94 -8.05
C GLU A 218 26.06 -45.36 -8.52
N ALA A 219 26.95 -44.38 -8.76
CA ALA A 219 28.36 -44.65 -9.09
C ALA A 219 29.07 -45.39 -7.94
N ALA A 220 28.82 -45.01 -6.68
CA ALA A 220 29.35 -45.72 -5.52
C ALA A 220 28.85 -47.18 -5.47
N ARG A 221 27.56 -47.43 -5.75
CA ARG A 221 27.00 -48.79 -5.81
C ARG A 221 27.71 -49.65 -6.87
N LEU A 222 27.88 -49.11 -8.08
CA LEU A 222 28.56 -49.82 -9.17
C LEU A 222 30.04 -50.11 -8.87
N LEU A 223 30.73 -49.21 -8.16
CA LEU A 223 32.11 -49.44 -7.70
C LEU A 223 32.19 -50.58 -6.67
N ILE A 224 31.23 -50.67 -5.75
CA ILE A 224 31.12 -51.79 -4.80
C ILE A 224 30.90 -53.10 -5.55
N GLU A 225 29.96 -53.14 -6.50
CA GLU A 225 29.66 -54.35 -7.29
C GLU A 225 30.87 -54.85 -8.11
N ARG A 226 31.76 -53.93 -8.53
CA ARG A 226 32.98 -54.25 -9.29
C ARG A 226 34.21 -54.54 -8.44
N GLY A 227 34.09 -54.49 -7.11
CA GLY A 227 35.23 -54.73 -6.21
C GLY A 227 36.30 -53.65 -6.25
N ALA A 228 35.93 -52.39 -6.51
CA ALA A 228 36.85 -51.26 -6.45
C ALA A 228 37.41 -51.06 -5.01
N ASP A 229 38.50 -50.30 -4.90
CA ASP A 229 39.08 -50.01 -3.59
C ASP A 229 38.12 -49.18 -2.70
N ARG A 230 38.35 -49.27 -1.39
CA ARG A 230 37.54 -48.57 -0.39
C ARG A 230 37.62 -47.05 -0.53
N GLU A 231 38.74 -46.52 -1.00
CA GLU A 231 39.04 -45.09 -1.03
C GLU A 231 38.24 -44.39 -2.12
N THR A 232 38.19 -44.97 -3.32
CA THR A 232 37.39 -44.53 -4.48
C THR A 232 35.89 -44.58 -4.19
N ILE A 233 35.43 -45.60 -3.43
CA ILE A 233 34.03 -45.69 -3.00
C ILE A 233 33.71 -44.57 -1.99
N LEU A 234 34.60 -44.34 -1.01
CA LEU A 234 34.44 -43.28 -0.01
C LEU A 234 34.42 -41.89 -0.65
N GLU A 235 35.24 -41.63 -1.65
CA GLU A 235 35.22 -40.35 -2.39
C GLU A 235 33.84 -40.04 -2.97
N ARG A 236 33.18 -41.02 -3.58
CA ARG A 236 31.83 -40.84 -4.15
C ARG A 236 30.77 -40.57 -3.09
N VAL A 237 30.85 -41.26 -1.94
CA VAL A 237 29.95 -41.06 -0.81
C VAL A 237 30.17 -39.68 -0.16
N VAL A 238 31.42 -39.25 -0.01
CA VAL A 238 31.77 -37.92 0.51
C VAL A 238 31.28 -36.82 -0.42
N ALA A 239 31.45 -36.99 -1.74
CA ALA A 239 30.93 -36.05 -2.74
C ALA A 239 29.40 -35.93 -2.68
N ALA A 240 28.68 -37.06 -2.60
CA ALA A 240 27.22 -37.07 -2.44
C ALA A 240 26.77 -36.35 -1.15
N ARG A 241 27.49 -36.55 -0.04
CA ARG A 241 27.22 -35.85 1.23
C ARG A 241 27.52 -34.35 1.14
N GLY A 242 28.56 -33.96 0.41
CA GLY A 242 28.89 -32.57 0.12
C GLY A 242 27.76 -31.86 -0.63
N MET A 243 27.28 -32.46 -1.73
CA MET A 243 26.16 -31.91 -2.52
C MET A 243 24.88 -31.73 -1.70
N ALA A 244 24.57 -32.68 -0.80
CA ALA A 244 23.41 -32.56 0.09
C ALA A 244 23.54 -31.37 1.07
N ARG A 245 24.75 -31.15 1.60
CA ARG A 245 25.03 -30.01 2.48
C ARG A 245 24.95 -28.69 1.74
N ASP A 246 25.54 -28.63 0.55
CA ASP A 246 25.58 -27.42 -0.27
C ASP A 246 24.18 -27.02 -0.74
N GLY A 247 23.39 -27.96 -1.27
CA GLY A 247 22.01 -27.70 -1.70
C GLY A 247 21.08 -27.27 -0.55
N LEU A 248 21.25 -27.85 0.64
CA LEU A 248 20.49 -27.46 1.83
C LEU A 248 20.90 -26.08 2.37
N SER A 249 22.19 -25.73 2.26
CA SER A 249 22.71 -24.40 2.60
C SER A 249 22.17 -23.35 1.63
N GLU A 250 22.21 -23.63 0.33
CA GLU A 250 21.73 -22.74 -0.73
C GLU A 250 20.23 -22.49 -0.62
N THR A 251 19.44 -23.54 -0.36
CA THR A 251 18.00 -23.43 -0.11
C THR A 251 17.70 -22.56 1.12
N ARG A 252 18.40 -22.79 2.24
CA ARG A 252 18.22 -21.98 3.45
C ARG A 252 18.59 -20.52 3.23
N GLN A 253 19.61 -20.27 2.42
CA GLN A 253 20.07 -18.92 2.12
C GLN A 253 19.09 -18.18 1.20
N ALA A 254 18.57 -18.84 0.17
CA ALA A 254 17.50 -18.28 -0.68
C ALA A 254 16.25 -17.92 0.15
N LEU A 255 15.85 -18.79 1.09
CA LEU A 255 14.77 -18.53 2.05
C LEU A 255 15.06 -17.37 3.01
N SER A 256 16.30 -17.24 3.50
CA SER A 256 16.69 -16.19 4.44
C SER A 256 16.77 -14.82 3.76
N ALA A 257 17.28 -14.76 2.54
CA ALA A 257 17.27 -13.57 1.69
C ALA A 257 15.82 -13.08 1.46
N LEU A 258 14.90 -14.02 1.23
CA LEU A 258 13.48 -13.72 1.03
C LEU A 258 12.76 -13.12 2.23
N ARG A 259 13.16 -13.53 3.44
CA ARG A 259 12.56 -13.05 4.69
C ARG A 259 13.16 -11.72 5.13
N GLY A 260 14.18 -11.22 4.43
CA GLY A 260 14.96 -10.08 4.89
C GLY A 260 15.70 -10.36 6.21
N GLU A 261 15.92 -11.63 6.54
CA GLU A 261 16.49 -12.10 7.80
C GLU A 261 18.01 -12.33 7.70
N MET A 262 18.65 -11.95 6.59
CA MET A 262 20.11 -12.01 6.54
C MET A 262 20.69 -10.96 7.49
N SER A 263 21.36 -11.44 8.55
CA SER A 263 22.16 -10.60 9.45
C SER A 263 23.11 -9.73 8.62
N PRO A 264 23.45 -8.50 9.05
CA PRO A 264 24.52 -7.72 8.45
C PRO A 264 25.80 -8.57 8.22
N LEU A 265 26.52 -8.27 7.14
CA LEU A 265 27.67 -9.08 6.72
C LEU A 265 28.78 -9.06 7.77
N GLU A 266 28.99 -7.91 8.38
CA GLU A 266 29.92 -7.70 9.48
C GLU A 266 29.61 -8.56 10.72
N ASP A 267 28.34 -8.74 11.06
CA ASP A 267 27.91 -9.51 12.23
C ASP A 267 28.22 -10.99 12.01
N PHE A 268 27.96 -11.48 10.80
CA PHE A 268 28.30 -12.85 10.42
C PHE A 268 29.81 -13.09 10.41
N LEU A 269 30.60 -12.17 9.85
CA LEU A 269 32.06 -12.31 9.84
C LEU A 269 32.61 -12.29 11.28
N SER A 270 32.05 -11.48 12.16
CA SER A 270 32.40 -11.44 13.58
C SER A 270 32.04 -12.76 14.28
N GLU A 271 30.86 -13.32 14.00
CA GLU A 271 30.39 -14.59 14.58
C GLU A 271 31.30 -15.77 14.16
N ILE A 272 31.61 -15.89 12.86
CA ILE A 272 32.41 -17.01 12.37
C ILE A 272 33.88 -16.92 12.84
N VAL A 273 34.41 -15.72 12.98
CA VAL A 273 35.74 -15.49 13.56
C VAL A 273 35.76 -15.86 15.04
N GLY A 274 34.74 -15.48 15.80
CA GLY A 274 34.59 -15.82 17.22
C GLY A 274 34.53 -17.33 17.49
N THR A 275 34.00 -18.12 16.56
CA THR A 275 33.95 -19.58 16.66
C THR A 275 35.23 -20.30 16.20
N THR A 276 36.08 -19.63 15.42
CA THR A 276 37.29 -20.25 14.84
C THR A 276 38.50 -20.17 15.78
N GLY A 277 38.62 -19.11 16.59
CA GLY A 277 39.73 -18.91 17.54
C GLY A 277 41.04 -18.53 16.84
N GLY A 278 41.74 -17.51 17.33
CA GLY A 278 42.98 -17.02 16.69
C GLY A 278 42.75 -16.27 15.37
N ALA A 279 41.50 -15.93 15.06
CA ALA A 279 41.12 -15.11 13.92
C ALA A 279 40.65 -13.72 14.38
N GLU A 280 40.87 -12.70 13.57
CA GLU A 280 40.40 -11.33 13.78
C GLU A 280 39.70 -10.81 12.52
N VAL A 281 38.68 -9.95 12.68
CA VAL A 281 37.97 -9.30 11.57
C VAL A 281 38.10 -7.79 11.67
N THR A 282 38.43 -7.15 10.55
CA THR A 282 38.46 -5.70 10.38
C THR A 282 37.51 -5.31 9.24
N VAL A 283 36.69 -4.28 9.45
CA VAL A 283 35.79 -3.73 8.44
C VAL A 283 36.18 -2.28 8.16
N THR A 284 36.43 -1.96 6.89
CA THR A 284 36.84 -0.63 6.43
C THR A 284 35.90 -0.09 5.36
N GLY A 285 35.88 1.24 5.19
CA GLY A 285 35.03 1.93 4.21
C GLY A 285 33.60 2.22 4.69
N ASP A 286 32.82 2.86 3.81
CA ASP A 286 31.43 3.24 4.08
C ASP A 286 30.49 2.06 3.83
N ARG A 287 29.82 1.62 4.89
CA ARG A 287 28.92 0.45 4.84
C ARG A 287 27.76 0.70 3.87
N ARG A 288 27.52 -0.27 2.99
CA ARG A 288 26.44 -0.27 2.00
C ARG A 288 25.77 -1.63 1.92
N GLN A 289 24.52 -1.60 1.50
CA GLN A 289 23.75 -2.82 1.29
C GLN A 289 24.19 -3.49 -0.01
N LEU A 290 24.76 -4.69 0.11
CA LEU A 290 25.14 -5.53 -1.02
C LEU A 290 23.93 -6.28 -1.58
N SER A 291 24.03 -6.72 -2.83
CA SER A 291 23.08 -7.70 -3.37
C SER A 291 23.13 -9.00 -2.54
N ALA A 292 22.06 -9.80 -2.61
CA ALA A 292 22.00 -11.07 -1.89
C ALA A 292 23.11 -12.02 -2.37
N GLU A 293 23.39 -12.01 -3.67
CA GLU A 293 24.40 -12.83 -4.32
C GLU A 293 25.82 -12.41 -3.92
N ALA A 294 26.11 -11.10 -3.90
CA ALA A 294 27.40 -10.56 -3.46
C ALA A 294 27.64 -10.86 -1.96
N SER A 295 26.60 -10.64 -1.12
CA SER A 295 26.65 -10.99 0.30
C SER A 295 26.92 -12.48 0.53
N GLN A 296 26.32 -13.36 -0.29
CA GLN A 296 26.53 -14.80 -0.22
C GLN A 296 27.93 -15.22 -0.66
N ALA A 297 28.46 -14.61 -1.73
CA ALA A 297 29.81 -14.88 -2.20
C ALA A 297 30.84 -14.59 -1.09
N VAL A 298 30.74 -13.44 -0.43
CA VAL A 298 31.61 -13.08 0.71
C VAL A 298 31.50 -14.10 1.84
N ARG A 299 30.27 -14.48 2.23
CA ARG A 299 30.05 -15.46 3.32
C ARG A 299 30.67 -16.82 3.03
N ARG A 300 30.48 -17.34 1.81
CA ARG A 300 31.03 -18.64 1.41
C ARG A 300 32.55 -18.61 1.35
N VAL A 301 33.13 -17.56 0.78
CA VAL A 301 34.60 -17.43 0.72
C VAL A 301 35.21 -17.34 2.12
N ALA A 302 34.61 -16.56 3.03
CA ALA A 302 35.06 -16.49 4.42
C ALA A 302 34.99 -17.87 5.12
N GLN A 303 33.88 -18.60 4.96
CA GLN A 303 33.69 -19.94 5.54
C GLN A 303 34.70 -20.96 5.02
N GLU A 304 34.88 -21.00 3.70
CA GLU A 304 35.77 -21.96 3.05
C GLU A 304 37.23 -21.64 3.36
N ALA A 305 37.62 -20.36 3.35
CA ALA A 305 38.96 -19.93 3.72
C ALA A 305 39.29 -20.31 5.18
N LEU A 306 38.41 -20.00 6.14
CA LEU A 306 38.60 -20.41 7.53
C LEU A 306 38.63 -21.92 7.72
N THR A 307 37.83 -22.66 6.95
CA THR A 307 37.86 -24.13 6.95
C THR A 307 39.19 -24.67 6.42
N ASN A 308 39.73 -24.05 5.36
CA ASN A 308 41.02 -24.41 4.78
C ASN A 308 42.16 -24.12 5.75
N VAL A 309 42.17 -22.98 6.42
CA VAL A 309 43.19 -22.67 7.45
C VAL A 309 43.14 -23.73 8.56
N ARG A 310 41.96 -24.05 9.10
CA ARG A 310 41.85 -25.07 10.15
C ARG A 310 42.36 -26.45 9.71
N LYS A 311 42.21 -26.78 8.42
CA LYS A 311 42.63 -28.07 7.86
C LYS A 311 44.13 -28.11 7.50
N HIS A 312 44.67 -27.00 6.98
CA HIS A 312 45.97 -26.97 6.34
C HIS A 312 47.03 -26.17 7.10
N ALA A 313 46.62 -25.24 7.97
CA ALA A 313 47.49 -24.39 8.78
C ALA A 313 46.99 -24.32 10.24
N PRO A 314 46.89 -25.46 10.96
CA PRO A 314 46.39 -25.48 12.32
C PRO A 314 47.27 -24.62 13.24
N GLY A 315 46.63 -23.75 14.04
CA GLY A 315 47.30 -22.82 14.96
C GLY A 315 47.77 -21.50 14.33
N ALA A 316 47.59 -21.31 13.01
CA ALA A 316 47.87 -20.04 12.35
C ALA A 316 46.91 -18.94 12.85
N LYS A 317 47.41 -17.71 12.92
CA LYS A 317 46.57 -16.53 13.11
C LYS A 317 45.92 -16.17 11.79
N VAL A 318 44.65 -15.75 11.81
CA VAL A 318 43.92 -15.34 10.61
C VAL A 318 43.46 -13.89 10.73
N LEU A 319 43.66 -13.11 9.68
CA LEU A 319 43.11 -11.76 9.56
C LEU A 319 42.11 -11.71 8.40
N LEU A 320 40.87 -11.38 8.70
CA LEU A 320 39.83 -11.07 7.73
C LEU A 320 39.69 -9.56 7.60
N THR A 321 39.79 -9.03 6.39
CA THR A 321 39.54 -7.62 6.09
C THR A 321 38.40 -7.52 5.09
N LEU A 322 37.32 -6.84 5.46
CA LEU A 322 36.20 -6.51 4.58
C LEU A 322 36.25 -5.01 4.26
N ASP A 323 36.57 -4.66 3.03
CA ASP A 323 36.68 -3.28 2.58
C ASP A 323 35.55 -2.89 1.64
N TYR A 324 34.80 -1.86 2.01
CA TYR A 324 33.75 -1.26 1.19
C TYR A 324 34.32 -0.12 0.34
N GLY A 325 34.72 -0.44 -0.88
CA GLY A 325 35.13 0.56 -1.88
C GLY A 325 33.94 1.24 -2.58
N GLU A 326 34.24 2.23 -3.43
CA GLU A 326 33.21 2.98 -4.17
C GLU A 326 32.42 2.11 -5.16
N ARG A 327 33.07 1.11 -5.77
CA ARG A 327 32.49 0.27 -6.84
C ARG A 327 32.49 -1.22 -6.55
N GLU A 328 33.37 -1.68 -5.67
CA GLU A 328 33.56 -3.09 -5.35
C GLU A 328 33.75 -3.26 -3.84
N VAL A 329 33.32 -4.41 -3.33
CA VAL A 329 33.63 -4.88 -1.98
C VAL A 329 34.73 -5.92 -2.09
N THR A 330 35.77 -5.75 -1.28
CA THR A 330 36.90 -6.68 -1.21
C THR A 330 36.88 -7.43 0.12
N LEU A 331 36.95 -8.75 0.07
CA LEU A 331 37.24 -9.59 1.24
C LEU A 331 38.63 -10.19 1.08
N ASP A 332 39.52 -9.85 2.00
CA ASP A 332 40.83 -10.48 2.14
C ASP A 332 40.85 -11.39 3.36
N VAL A 333 41.26 -12.64 3.17
CA VAL A 333 41.47 -13.61 4.25
C VAL A 333 42.94 -14.06 4.19
N ARG A 334 43.73 -13.67 5.20
CA ARG A 334 45.15 -13.97 5.29
C ARG A 334 45.45 -14.81 6.51
N ASP A 335 46.22 -15.88 6.38
CA ASP A 335 46.76 -16.64 7.51
C ASP A 335 48.28 -16.50 7.65
N SER A 336 48.79 -16.73 8.86
CA SER A 336 50.22 -16.60 9.22
C SER A 336 51.05 -17.88 9.05
N GLY A 337 50.52 -18.91 8.37
CA GLY A 337 51.15 -20.22 8.29
C GLY A 337 51.07 -21.01 9.61
N GLY A 338 50.82 -22.32 9.50
CA GLY A 338 50.71 -23.23 10.65
C GLY A 338 52.04 -23.91 11.01
N SER A 339 52.03 -24.72 12.08
CA SER A 339 53.19 -25.60 12.38
C SER A 339 53.38 -26.65 11.27
N PRO A 340 54.62 -27.02 10.89
CA PRO A 340 54.87 -28.00 9.83
C PRO A 340 54.45 -29.40 10.29
N GLY A 341 53.19 -29.75 10.05
CA GLY A 341 52.69 -31.12 10.04
C GLY A 341 52.64 -31.62 8.60
N GLU A 342 53.04 -32.87 8.38
CA GLU A 342 53.15 -33.53 7.06
C GLU A 342 52.09 -33.04 6.05
N LEU A 343 52.58 -32.41 4.99
CA LEU A 343 51.78 -32.03 3.82
C LEU A 343 51.28 -33.31 3.14
N THR A 344 50.12 -33.83 3.57
CA THR A 344 49.40 -34.85 2.81
C THR A 344 48.80 -34.17 1.58
N GLY A 345 49.51 -34.29 0.46
CA GLY A 345 48.95 -33.98 -0.85
C GLY A 345 47.81 -34.93 -1.16
N ALA A 346 46.59 -34.40 -1.23
CA ALA A 346 45.49 -34.84 -2.10
C ALA A 346 44.19 -34.11 -1.71
N GLY A 347 43.59 -33.37 -2.66
CA GLY A 347 42.16 -33.02 -2.62
C GLY A 347 41.72 -31.54 -2.76
N GLY A 348 42.64 -30.56 -2.87
CA GLY A 348 42.29 -29.14 -2.69
C GLY A 348 41.76 -28.32 -3.88
N GLY A 349 41.71 -28.87 -5.10
CA GLY A 349 41.50 -28.05 -6.32
C GLY A 349 40.06 -27.61 -6.61
N TYR A 350 39.05 -28.40 -6.23
CA TYR A 350 37.67 -28.18 -6.67
C TYR A 350 36.97 -27.02 -5.94
N GLY A 351 37.26 -26.80 -4.66
CA GLY A 351 36.64 -25.73 -3.87
C GLY A 351 37.01 -24.34 -4.36
N LEU A 352 38.30 -24.09 -4.58
CA LEU A 352 38.84 -22.82 -5.06
C LEU A 352 38.42 -22.52 -6.51
N LEU A 353 38.40 -23.53 -7.37
CA LEU A 353 37.95 -23.38 -8.76
C LEU A 353 36.47 -22.97 -8.82
N GLY A 354 35.60 -23.68 -8.11
CA GLY A 354 34.17 -23.36 -8.10
C GLY A 354 33.86 -22.00 -7.44
N MET A 355 34.65 -21.56 -6.45
CA MET A 355 34.53 -20.22 -5.90
C MET A 355 34.94 -19.14 -6.89
N ARG A 356 35.96 -19.39 -7.71
CA ARG A 356 36.42 -18.46 -8.75
C ARG A 356 35.40 -18.29 -9.87
N GLU A 357 34.91 -19.40 -10.42
CA GLU A 357 33.87 -19.38 -11.46
C GLU A 357 32.62 -18.61 -11.01
N ARG A 358 32.19 -18.80 -9.75
CA ARG A 358 31.06 -18.06 -9.18
C ARG A 358 31.33 -16.58 -8.97
N ALA A 359 32.55 -16.20 -8.56
CA ALA A 359 32.91 -14.79 -8.44
C ALA A 359 32.89 -14.09 -9.82
N GLU A 360 33.38 -14.76 -10.85
CA GLU A 360 33.35 -14.25 -12.23
C GLU A 360 31.93 -14.08 -12.78
N LEU A 361 31.02 -15.00 -12.47
CA LEU A 361 29.59 -14.86 -12.84
C LEU A 361 28.92 -13.62 -12.24
N LEU A 362 29.40 -13.15 -11.09
CA LEU A 362 28.94 -11.91 -10.45
C LEU A 362 29.62 -10.65 -11.00
N GLY A 363 30.50 -10.77 -12.01
CA GLY A 363 31.35 -9.68 -12.47
C GLY A 363 32.49 -9.33 -11.51
N GLY A 364 32.78 -10.22 -10.57
CA GLY A 364 33.86 -10.12 -9.60
C GLY A 364 35.08 -10.97 -9.97
N SER A 365 35.98 -11.17 -9.00
CA SER A 365 37.15 -12.05 -9.16
C SER A 365 37.56 -12.68 -7.82
N LEU A 366 38.20 -13.84 -7.88
CA LEU A 366 38.77 -14.50 -6.71
C LEU A 366 40.20 -14.96 -6.99
N ARG A 367 41.13 -14.55 -6.12
CA ARG A 367 42.54 -14.94 -6.14
C ARG A 367 42.86 -15.70 -4.86
N ALA A 368 43.73 -16.70 -4.98
CA ALA A 368 44.17 -17.54 -3.89
C ALA A 368 45.64 -17.87 -4.15
N GLU A 369 46.54 -17.34 -3.31
CA GLU A 369 47.97 -17.37 -3.55
C GLU A 369 48.77 -17.50 -2.24
N PRO A 370 49.97 -18.14 -2.28
CA PRO A 370 50.89 -18.13 -1.13
C PRO A 370 51.38 -16.71 -0.82
N ASP A 371 51.55 -16.42 0.46
CA ASP A 371 52.13 -15.17 0.99
C ASP A 371 53.43 -15.48 1.75
N GLU A 372 54.25 -14.47 2.07
CA GLU A 372 55.60 -14.66 2.64
C GLU A 372 55.62 -15.54 3.91
N GLU A 373 54.58 -15.45 4.74
CA GLU A 373 54.44 -16.24 5.98
C GLU A 373 53.25 -17.21 5.95
N GLY A 374 52.44 -17.27 4.88
CA GLY A 374 51.20 -18.06 4.88
C GLY A 374 50.45 -18.10 3.55
N PHE A 375 49.12 -17.94 3.58
CA PHE A 375 48.27 -17.97 2.39
C PHE A 375 47.24 -16.83 2.42
N VAL A 376 46.91 -16.30 1.24
CA VAL A 376 45.92 -15.24 1.08
C VAL A 376 44.84 -15.62 0.08
N VAL A 377 43.59 -15.34 0.45
CA VAL A 377 42.42 -15.43 -0.43
C VAL A 377 41.76 -14.06 -0.53
N THR A 378 41.71 -13.53 -1.74
CA THR A 378 41.11 -12.22 -2.05
C THR A 378 39.90 -12.42 -2.94
N LEU A 379 38.72 -12.00 -2.47
CA LEU A 379 37.50 -11.92 -3.25
C LEU A 379 37.16 -10.46 -3.53
N LYS A 380 36.85 -10.14 -4.78
CA LYS A 380 36.26 -8.86 -5.18
C LYS A 380 34.91 -9.09 -5.81
N VAL A 381 33.89 -8.37 -5.34
CA VAL A 381 32.53 -8.42 -5.91
C VAL A 381 31.99 -7.02 -6.12
N PRO A 382 31.15 -6.78 -7.15
CA PRO A 382 30.46 -5.51 -7.30
C PRO A 382 29.64 -5.19 -6.07
N ALA A 383 29.71 -3.93 -5.66
CA ALA A 383 29.19 -3.48 -4.38
C ALA A 383 27.71 -3.08 -4.44
#